data_AF-K1S4B5-F1
#
_entry.id   AF-K1S4B5-F1
#
_cell.length_a   1.000
_cell.length_b   1.000
_cell.length_c   1.000
_cell.angle_alpha   90.00
_cell.angle_beta   90.00
_cell.angle_gamma   90.00
#
_symmetry.space_group_name_H-M   'P 1'
#
loop_
_entity.id
_entity.type
_entity.pdbx_description
1 polymer ?
#
loop_
_entity_poly.entity_id
_entity_poly.type
_entity_poly.pdbx_seq_one_letter_code
_entity_poly.pdbx_strand_id
1 'polypeptide(L)' 'MPKTEFDYYYGVEAEQFTFVRVPKVLFTDKEHFGGLSNEANLLYGLLLERMSLSRKNNWIDKHNRVYIIFPVEE' A
#
# COMPACT_ATOMS: atom_id res chain seq x y z
N MET A 1 -6.27 10.34 39.02
CA MET A 1 -5.78 10.50 37.62
C MET A 1 -6.98 10.91 36.78
N PRO A 2 -6.93 12.01 36.03
CA PRO A 2 -8.04 12.34 35.14
C PRO A 2 -8.14 11.23 34.08
N LYS A 3 -9.34 10.70 33.87
CA LYS A 3 -9.63 9.79 32.76
C LYS A 3 -9.53 10.60 31.47
N THR A 4 -8.55 10.30 30.63
CA THR A 4 -8.50 10.84 29.28
C THR A 4 -9.64 10.18 28.50
N GLU A 5 -10.71 10.93 28.23
CA GLU A 5 -11.71 10.55 27.22
C GLU A 5 -11.15 10.90 25.84
N PHE A 6 -10.97 9.88 25.00
CA PHE A 6 -10.65 10.06 23.59
C PHE A 6 -11.95 10.07 22.80
N ASP A 7 -12.13 11.06 21.94
CA ASP A 7 -13.31 11.18 21.09
C ASP A 7 -13.21 10.25 19.88
N TYR A 8 -14.35 9.92 19.25
CA TYR A 8 -14.37 9.10 18.04
C TYR A 8 -13.99 9.94 16.81
N TYR A 9 -13.31 9.32 15.84
CA TYR A 9 -13.05 9.95 14.53
C TYR A 9 -14.28 9.80 13.63
N TYR A 10 -14.73 10.89 13.01
CA TYR A 10 -15.88 10.90 12.12
C TYR A 10 -15.53 11.39 10.71
N GLY A 11 -16.10 10.74 9.69
CA GLY A 11 -15.97 11.16 8.29
C GLY A 11 -14.52 11.33 7.82
N VAL A 12 -14.17 12.56 7.41
CA VAL A 12 -12.86 12.93 6.83
C VAL A 12 -11.70 12.68 7.81
N GLU A 13 -11.96 12.70 9.11
CA GLU A 13 -10.95 12.44 10.15
C GLU A 13 -10.51 10.97 10.14
N ALA A 14 -11.39 10.05 9.74
CA ALA A 14 -11.03 8.64 9.57
C ALA A 14 -10.09 8.44 8.37
N GLU A 15 -10.21 9.28 7.33
CA GLU A 15 -9.33 9.22 6.16
C GLU A 15 -7.93 9.79 6.44
N GLN A 16 -7.77 10.67 7.43
CA GLN A 16 -6.47 11.24 7.83
C GLN A 16 -5.44 10.18 8.26
N PHE A 17 -5.90 8.99 8.63
CA PHE A 17 -5.06 7.85 9.01
C PHE A 17 -4.93 6.79 7.91
N THR A 18 -5.23 7.16 6.66
CA THR A 18 -4.94 6.30 5.51
C THR A 18 -3.50 6.49 5.09
N PHE A 19 -2.70 5.41 5.15
CA PHE A 19 -1.27 5.46 4.87
C PHE A 19 -0.89 4.50 3.75
N VAL A 20 -0.10 4.98 2.80
CA VAL A 20 0.58 4.11 1.86
C VAL A 20 1.77 3.45 2.57
N ARG A 21 1.76 2.12 2.65
CA ARG A 21 2.86 1.36 3.25
C ARG A 21 3.90 1.02 2.19
N VAL A 22 5.09 1.59 2.32
CA VAL A 22 6.24 1.27 1.47
C VAL A 22 7.22 0.38 2.25
N PRO A 23 7.67 -0.77 1.69
CA PRO A 23 8.63 -1.63 2.36
C PRO A 23 9.97 -0.93 2.62
N LYS A 24 10.42 -0.94 3.88
CA LYS A 24 11.67 -0.30 4.30
C LYS A 24 12.89 -0.83 3.54
N VAL A 25 12.86 -2.10 3.11
CA VAL A 25 13.97 -2.74 2.37
C VAL A 25 14.34 -1.98 1.09
N LEU A 26 13.36 -1.34 0.44
CA LEU A 26 13.59 -0.52 -0.76
C LEU A 26 14.48 0.70 -0.48
N PHE A 27 14.57 1.12 0.77
CA PHE A 27 15.41 2.25 1.18
C PHE A 27 16.70 1.80 1.87
N THR A 28 16.72 0.62 2.49
CA THR A 28 17.86 0.15 3.29
C THR A 28 18.83 -0.75 2.52
N ASP A 29 18.33 -1.60 1.62
CA ASP A 29 19.16 -2.49 0.82
C ASP A 29 19.58 -1.80 -0.49
N LYS A 30 20.69 -1.07 -0.41
CA LYS A 30 21.23 -0.29 -1.52
C LYS A 30 21.86 -1.15 -2.61
N GLU A 31 22.30 -2.37 -2.29
CA GLU A 31 22.87 -3.29 -3.26
C GLU A 31 21.81 -3.71 -4.29
N HIS A 32 20.60 -4.03 -3.83
CA HIS A 32 19.52 -4.47 -4.71
C HIS A 32 18.62 -3.34 -5.22
N PHE A 33 18.35 -2.33 -4.38
CA PHE A 33 17.33 -1.30 -4.67
C PHE A 33 17.88 0.13 -4.80
N GLY A 34 19.21 0.31 -4.69
CA GLY A 34 19.83 1.65 -4.69
C GLY A 34 19.61 2.46 -5.98
N GLY A 35 19.31 1.78 -7.09
CA GLY A 35 18.99 2.43 -8.37
C GLY A 35 17.53 2.85 -8.55
N LEU A 36 16.63 2.49 -7.63
CA LEU A 36 15.22 2.87 -7.72
C LEU A 36 15.01 4.33 -7.30
N SER A 37 14.20 5.05 -8.06
CA SER A 37 13.75 6.38 -7.67
C SER A 37 12.76 6.31 -6.50
N ASN A 38 12.60 7.42 -5.79
CA ASN A 38 11.63 7.50 -4.70
C ASN A 38 10.20 7.30 -5.23
N GLU A 39 9.90 7.78 -6.44
CA GLU A 39 8.62 7.61 -7.12
C GLU A 39 8.36 6.14 -7.43
N ALA A 40 9.37 5.39 -7.88
CA ALA A 40 9.25 3.95 -8.12
C ALA A 40 8.96 3.19 -6.82
N ASN A 41 9.63 3.55 -5.73
CA ASN A 41 9.39 2.97 -4.41
C ASN A 41 7.97 3.27 -3.90
N LEU A 42 7.49 4.50 -4.08
CA LEU A 42 6.14 4.90 -3.71
C LEU A 42 5.08 4.19 -4.56
N LEU A 43 5.28 4.11 -5.88
CA LEU A 43 4.42 3.38 -6.80
C LEU A 43 4.29 1.91 -6.37
N TYR A 44 5.39 1.28 -5.97
CA TYR A 44 5.35 -0.09 -5.46
C TYR A 44 4.47 -0.21 -4.21
N GLY A 45 4.57 0.74 -3.27
CA GLY A 45 3.67 0.81 -2.11
C GLY A 45 2.19 0.90 -2.50
N LEU A 46 1.85 1.76 -3.47
CA LEU A 46 0.48 1.90 -3.98
C LEU A 46 -0.03 0.61 -4.64
N LEU A 47 0.82 -0.07 -5.42
CA LEU A 47 0.49 -1.34 -6.06
C LEU A 47 0.25 -2.46 -5.02
N LEU A 48 1.02 -2.48 -3.92
CA LEU A 48 0.81 -3.45 -2.84
C LEU A 48 -0.57 -3.32 -2.18
N GLU A 49 -1.12 -2.12 -2.06
CA GLU A 49 -2.48 -1.95 -1.52
C GLU A 49 -3.54 -2.54 -2.45
N ARG A 50 -3.33 -2.41 -3.77
CA ARG A 50 -4.19 -3.00 -4.80
C ARG A 50 -4.11 -4.52 -4.85
N MET A 51 -3.03 -5.14 -4.35
CA MET A 51 -2.93 -6.61 -4.25
C MET A 51 -4.02 -7.22 -3.37
N SER A 52 -4.41 -6.54 -2.28
CA SER A 52 -5.49 -7.01 -1.40
C SER A 52 -6.83 -7.07 -2.15
N LEU A 53 -7.11 -6.03 -2.95
CA LEU A 53 -8.30 -5.99 -3.81
C LEU A 53 -8.25 -7.05 -4.92
N SER A 54 -7.10 -7.20 -5.57
CA SER A 54 -6.89 -8.21 -6.62
C SER A 54 -7.12 -9.62 -6.10
N ARG A 55 -6.64 -9.92 -4.89
CA ARG A 55 -6.89 -11.19 -4.22
C ARG A 55 -8.37 -11.39 -3.88
N LYS A 56 -9.07 -10.36 -3.39
CA LYS A 56 -10.52 -10.40 -3.15
C LYS A 56 -11.32 -10.66 -4.44
N ASN A 57 -10.85 -10.13 -5.57
CA ASN A 57 -11.44 -10.34 -6.89
C ASN A 57 -11.01 -11.66 -7.56
N ASN A 58 -10.27 -12.51 -6.85
CA ASN A 58 -9.76 -13.79 -7.35
C ASN A 58 -8.88 -13.66 -8.61
N TRP A 59 -8.14 -12.55 -8.74
CA TRP A 59 -7.15 -12.34 -9.80
C TRP A 59 -5.86 -13.08 -9.46
N ILE A 60 -5.90 -14.38 -9.71
CA ILE A 60 -4.86 -15.34 -9.38
C ILE A 60 -4.54 -16.15 -10.64
N ASP A 61 -3.25 -16.26 -10.98
CA ASP A 61 -2.81 -17.02 -12.14
C ASP A 61 -2.76 -18.54 -11.88
N LYS A 62 -2.42 -19.31 -12.91
CA LYS A 62 -2.30 -20.79 -12.84
C LYS A 62 -1.24 -21.30 -11.84
N HIS A 63 -0.37 -20.42 -11.33
CA HIS A 63 0.66 -20.73 -10.36
C HIS A 63 0.31 -20.22 -8.96
N ASN A 64 -0.95 -19.83 -8.73
CA ASN A 64 -1.43 -19.27 -7.46
C ASN A 64 -0.76 -17.92 -7.10
N ARG A 65 -0.36 -17.13 -8.09
CA ARG A 65 0.21 -15.79 -7.89
C ARG A 65 -0.87 -14.74 -8.13
N VAL A 66 -1.02 -13.83 -7.18
CA VAL A 66 -1.92 -12.68 -7.32
C VAL A 66 -1.29 -11.68 -8.31
N TYR A 67 -2.08 -11.19 -9.25
CA TYR A 67 -1.67 -10.16 -10.19
C TYR A 67 -2.62 -8.97 -10.13
N ILE A 68 -2.15 -7.80 -10.60
CA ILE A 68 -2.94 -6.57 -10.64
C ILE A 68 -3.35 -6.32 -12.10
N ILE A 69 -4.63 -6.05 -12.33
CA ILE A 69 -5.11 -5.44 -13.56
C ILE A 69 -5.20 -3.94 -13.29
N PHE A 70 -4.35 -3.14 -13.96
CA PHE A 70 -4.35 -1.69 -13.85
C PHE A 70 -4.49 -1.10 -15.26
N PRO A 71 -5.71 -0.70 -15.68
CA PRO A 71 -5.90 -0.09 -16.98
C PRO A 71 -5.22 1.30 -17.00
N VAL A 72 -4.63 1.66 -18.14
CA VAL A 72 -3.89 2.94 -18.32
C VAL A 72 -4.86 4.09 -18.66
N GLU A 73 -6.06 3.75 -19.10
CA GLU A 73 -7.17 4.67 -19.40
C GLU A 73 -8.41 4.18 -18.64
N GLU A 74 -9.31 5.10 -18.26
CA GLU A 74 -10.63 4.75 -17.70
C GLU A 74 -11.55 4.10 -18.76
#